data_AF-A0AAW4JK03-F1
#
_entry.id   AF-A0AAW4JK03-F1
#
_cell.length_a   1.000
_cell.length_b   1.000
_cell.length_c   1.000
_cell.angle_alpha   90.00
_cell.angle_beta   90.00
_cell.angle_gamma   90.00
#
_symmetry.space_group_name_H-M   'P 1'
#
loop_
_entity.id
_entity.type
_entity.pdbx_description
1 polymer ?
#
loop_
_entity_poly.entity_id
_entity_poly.type
_entity_poly.pdbx_seq_one_letter_code
_entity_poly.pdbx_strand_id
1 'polypeptide(L)'
;MGVDARHAAGRTVQFLRSLAERQYDRVWTPDFLHLSPDVQGFAVFHRGGLVLVYGAVSPEDPARWVFRMACVAGADVPDISGAMAWANIRNRLAEAGRYYCVVKADQGACHVVFALDVRSPLLDDVTAPDAQAVRELLHFSLAVCVHNAVADFRDLASYLPARPLAPTEIDAWTLFAGTQD
;
A
#
# COMPACT_ATOMS: atom_id res chain seq x y z
N MET A 1 21.64 -15.59 -7.82
CA MET A 1 21.72 -14.16 -7.47
C MET A 1 20.38 -13.55 -7.01
N GLY A 2 19.24 -14.27 -6.99
CA GLY A 2 17.97 -13.75 -6.45
C GLY A 2 17.77 -13.86 -4.93
N VAL A 3 18.81 -14.28 -4.20
CA VAL A 3 18.77 -14.42 -2.74
C VAL A 3 18.84 -13.05 -2.07
N ASP A 4 19.65 -12.12 -2.59
CA ASP A 4 19.91 -10.83 -1.93
C ASP A 4 18.69 -9.89 -1.98
N ALA A 5 18.00 -9.76 -3.13
CA ALA A 5 16.83 -8.89 -3.25
C ALA A 5 15.64 -9.37 -2.39
N ARG A 6 15.41 -10.70 -2.31
CA ARG A 6 14.36 -11.26 -1.45
C ARG A 6 14.69 -11.07 0.04
N HIS A 7 15.96 -11.20 0.43
CA HIS A 7 16.39 -10.91 1.81
C HIS A 7 16.28 -9.41 2.13
N ALA A 8 16.66 -8.52 1.20
CA ALA A 8 16.51 -7.07 1.33
C ALA A 8 15.03 -6.66 1.50
N ALA A 9 14.15 -7.21 0.67
CA ALA A 9 12.71 -7.02 0.78
C ALA A 9 12.20 -7.45 2.16
N GLY A 10 12.60 -8.63 2.63
CA GLY A 10 12.21 -9.16 3.93
C GLY A 10 12.66 -8.29 5.11
N ARG A 11 13.92 -7.83 5.08
CA ARG A 11 14.45 -6.92 6.12
C ARG A 11 13.70 -5.60 6.15
N THR A 12 13.43 -5.01 4.98
CA THR A 12 12.67 -3.76 4.84
C THR A 12 11.24 -3.91 5.37
N VAL A 13 10.54 -4.97 4.96
CA VAL A 13 9.17 -5.27 5.40
C VAL A 13 9.13 -5.52 6.89
N GLN A 14 10.06 -6.30 7.45
CA GLN A 14 10.13 -6.58 8.88
C GLN A 14 10.42 -5.33 9.71
N PHE A 15 11.33 -4.48 9.25
CA PHE A 15 11.63 -3.20 9.90
C PHE A 15 10.35 -2.35 10.03
N LEU A 16 9.65 -2.13 8.91
CA LEU A 16 8.43 -1.34 8.89
C LEU A 16 7.28 -1.97 9.68
N ARG A 17 7.15 -3.30 9.62
CA ARG A 17 6.18 -4.03 10.45
C ARG A 17 6.40 -3.74 11.93
N SER A 18 7.65 -3.80 12.39
CA SER A 18 7.98 -3.53 13.79
C SER A 18 7.63 -2.10 14.22
N LEU A 19 7.69 -1.14 13.30
CA LEU A 19 7.26 0.24 13.55
C LEU A 19 5.73 0.34 13.59
N ALA A 20 5.06 -0.31 12.64
CA ALA A 20 3.61 -0.33 12.55
C ALA A 20 2.97 -0.93 13.80
N GLU A 21 3.49 -2.06 14.29
CA GLU A 21 3.01 -2.75 15.51
C GLU A 21 3.11 -1.89 16.77
N ARG A 22 3.98 -0.86 16.77
CA ARG A 22 4.12 0.08 17.88
C ARG A 22 3.19 1.28 17.81
N GLN A 23 2.60 1.56 16.64
CA GLN A 23 1.92 2.84 16.35
C GLN A 23 0.45 2.70 15.96
N TYR A 24 0.04 1.54 15.43
CA TYR A 24 -1.27 1.35 14.81
C TYR A 24 -2.08 0.21 15.45
N ASP A 25 -3.39 0.19 15.18
CA ASP A 25 -4.34 -0.61 15.96
C ASP A 25 -4.18 -2.10 15.70
N ARG A 26 -4.13 -2.51 14.43
CA ARG A 26 -3.96 -3.91 14.03
C ARG A 26 -2.95 -4.02 12.90
N VAL A 27 -1.99 -4.93 13.07
CA VAL A 27 -0.99 -5.29 12.07
C VAL A 27 -0.98 -6.81 11.91
N TRP A 28 -1.09 -7.31 10.68
CA TRP A 28 -1.08 -8.75 10.42
C TRP A 28 -0.53 -9.06 9.03
N THR A 29 -0.15 -10.32 8.78
CA THR A 29 0.19 -10.79 7.43
C THR A 29 -1.03 -11.51 6.86
N PRO A 30 -1.61 -11.03 5.75
CA PRO A 30 -2.67 -11.75 5.05
C PRO A 30 -2.20 -13.11 4.53
N ASP A 31 -3.08 -14.11 4.58
CA ASP A 31 -2.73 -15.50 4.27
C ASP A 31 -2.33 -15.68 2.79
N PHE A 32 -2.95 -14.89 1.90
CA PHE A 32 -2.65 -14.95 0.46
C PHE A 32 -1.20 -14.54 0.14
N LEU A 33 -0.53 -13.77 1.00
CA LEU A 33 0.87 -13.41 0.80
C LEU A 33 1.78 -14.62 0.99
N HIS A 34 1.39 -15.60 1.80
CA HIS A 34 2.12 -16.87 1.91
C HIS A 34 2.06 -17.72 0.63
N LEU A 35 1.05 -17.46 -0.23
CA LEU A 35 0.90 -18.11 -1.53
C LEU A 35 1.63 -17.37 -2.66
N SER A 36 2.21 -16.19 -2.37
CA SER A 36 2.89 -15.33 -3.33
C SER A 36 4.39 -15.28 -2.99
N PRO A 37 5.21 -16.25 -3.41
CA PRO A 37 6.59 -16.42 -2.91
C PRO A 37 7.53 -15.26 -3.23
N ASP A 38 7.18 -14.44 -4.23
CA ASP A 38 7.93 -13.24 -4.62
C ASP A 38 7.45 -11.96 -3.92
N VAL A 39 6.44 -12.08 -3.05
CA VAL A 39 5.84 -10.98 -2.31
C VAL A 39 5.96 -11.22 -0.82
N GLN A 40 6.43 -10.20 -0.10
CA GLN A 40 6.51 -10.22 1.36
C GLN A 40 5.85 -8.95 1.89
N GLY A 41 4.96 -9.07 2.87
CA GLY A 41 4.20 -7.92 3.31
C GLY A 41 3.35 -8.14 4.56
N PHE A 42 2.62 -7.09 4.90
CA PHE A 42 1.66 -7.05 6.00
C PHE A 42 0.59 -6.00 5.71
N ALA A 43 -0.54 -6.12 6.39
CA ALA A 43 -1.60 -5.12 6.39
C ALA A 43 -1.60 -4.36 7.72
N VAL A 44 -1.97 -3.08 7.65
CA VAL A 44 -2.20 -2.20 8.80
C VAL A 44 -3.64 -1.72 8.72
N PHE A 45 -4.37 -1.89 9.82
CA PHE A 45 -5.67 -1.27 10.00
C PHE A 45 -5.59 -0.28 11.16
N HIS A 46 -6.00 0.96 10.89
CA HIS A 46 -6.00 2.02 11.89
C HIS A 46 -7.16 2.98 11.65
N ARG A 47 -7.99 3.21 12.68
CA ARG A 47 -9.10 4.20 12.65
C ARG A 47 -10.01 4.12 11.41
N GLY A 48 -10.26 2.91 10.91
CA GLY A 48 -11.09 2.66 9.73
C GLY A 48 -10.36 2.66 8.38
N GLY A 49 -9.08 3.04 8.35
CA GLY A 49 -8.24 2.97 7.17
C GLY A 49 -7.51 1.62 7.08
N LEU A 50 -7.46 1.05 5.87
CA LEU A 50 -6.70 -0.16 5.56
C LEU A 50 -5.52 0.16 4.64
N VAL A 51 -4.33 -0.28 5.03
CA VAL A 51 -3.09 -0.16 4.27
C VAL A 51 -2.49 -1.55 4.06
N LEU A 52 -2.01 -1.83 2.85
CA LEU A 52 -1.19 -2.99 2.53
C LEU A 52 0.24 -2.52 2.24
N VAL A 53 1.20 -3.09 2.95
CA VAL A 53 2.62 -2.80 2.80
C VAL A 53 3.31 -4.06 2.31
N TYR A 54 3.99 -4.00 1.16
CA TYR A 54 4.67 -5.17 0.62
C TYR A 54 5.90 -4.83 -0.23
N GLY A 55 6.89 -5.71 -0.19
CA GLY A 55 7.95 -5.79 -1.18
C GLY A 55 7.61 -6.89 -2.19
N ALA A 56 7.80 -6.61 -3.48
CA ALA A 56 7.62 -7.56 -4.57
C ALA A 56 8.91 -7.67 -5.40
N VAL A 57 9.44 -8.88 -5.55
CA VAL A 57 10.59 -9.20 -6.40
C VAL A 57 10.10 -9.47 -7.82
N SER A 58 10.79 -8.94 -8.82
CA SER A 58 10.45 -9.22 -10.22
C SER A 58 10.78 -10.67 -10.58
N PRO A 59 9.83 -11.46 -11.12
CA PRO A 59 10.12 -12.82 -11.58
C PRO A 59 11.09 -12.85 -12.76
N GLU A 60 11.07 -11.81 -13.59
CA GLU A 60 11.91 -11.69 -14.78
C GLU A 60 13.34 -11.24 -14.45
N ASP A 61 13.51 -10.47 -13.37
CA ASP A 61 14.81 -10.04 -12.86
C ASP A 61 14.86 -10.17 -11.32
N PRO A 62 15.34 -11.30 -10.78
CA PRO A 62 15.41 -11.54 -9.34
C PRO A 62 16.35 -10.61 -8.57
N ALA A 63 17.10 -9.74 -9.23
CA ALA A 63 17.88 -8.68 -8.59
C ALA A 63 17.05 -7.39 -8.40
N ARG A 64 15.89 -7.28 -9.05
CA ARG A 64 14.99 -6.13 -8.95
C ARG A 64 13.82 -6.43 -8.04
N TRP A 65 13.55 -5.51 -7.14
CA TRP A 65 12.36 -5.53 -6.32
C TRP A 65 11.81 -4.13 -6.13
N VAL A 66 10.51 -4.04 -5.85
CA VAL A 66 9.81 -2.80 -5.55
C VAL A 66 9.23 -2.89 -4.15
N PHE A 67 9.41 -1.83 -3.38
CA PHE A 67 8.71 -1.66 -2.13
C PHE A 67 7.48 -0.79 -2.37
N ARG A 68 6.31 -1.24 -1.94
CA ARG A 68 5.03 -0.57 -2.16
C ARG A 68 4.23 -0.47 -0.87
N MET A 69 3.63 0.69 -0.68
CA MET A 69 2.55 0.90 0.28
C MET A 69 1.31 1.29 -0.50
N ALA A 70 0.20 0.61 -0.25
CA ALA A 70 -1.07 0.89 -0.89
C ALA A 70 -2.16 1.07 0.16
N CYS A 71 -3.07 2.00 -0.05
CA CYS A 71 -4.25 2.15 0.78
C CYS A 71 -5.47 2.53 -0.06
N VAL A 72 -6.66 2.25 0.45
CA VAL A 72 -7.90 2.58 -0.25
C VAL A 72 -8.52 3.81 0.38
N ALA A 73 -8.67 4.86 -0.44
CA ALA A 73 -9.47 6.02 -0.10
C ALA A 73 -10.96 5.68 -0.15
N GLY A 74 -11.41 4.81 -1.06
CA GLY A 74 -12.79 4.31 -1.01
C GLY A 74 -12.98 3.08 -1.86
N ALA A 75 -13.82 2.16 -1.38
CA ALA A 75 -14.15 0.94 -2.08
C ALA A 75 -15.59 0.94 -2.60
N ASP A 76 -15.79 0.17 -3.67
CA ASP A 76 -17.10 -0.07 -4.27
C ASP A 76 -17.83 1.24 -4.61
N VAL A 77 -17.10 2.21 -5.16
CA VAL A 77 -17.62 3.52 -5.55
C VAL A 77 -18.37 3.38 -6.88
N PRO A 78 -19.72 3.52 -6.91
CA PRO A 78 -20.51 3.30 -8.11
C PRO A 78 -20.32 4.39 -9.16
N ASP A 79 -20.10 5.63 -8.73
CA ASP A 79 -19.79 6.75 -9.63
C ASP A 79 -18.30 6.75 -10.01
N ILE A 80 -17.95 5.92 -10.99
CA ILE A 80 -16.59 5.78 -11.51
C ILE A 80 -16.05 7.11 -12.03
N SER A 81 -16.88 7.88 -12.76
CA SER A 81 -16.48 9.17 -13.33
C SER A 81 -16.16 10.19 -12.23
N GLY A 82 -17.01 10.27 -11.19
CA GLY A 82 -16.76 11.09 -10.02
C GLY A 82 -15.51 10.65 -9.27
N ALA A 83 -15.32 9.34 -9.07
CA ALA A 83 -14.15 8.78 -8.39
C ALA A 83 -12.85 9.09 -9.15
N MET A 84 -12.85 8.98 -10.47
CA MET A 84 -11.72 9.37 -11.33
C MET A 84 -11.43 10.88 -11.24
N ALA A 85 -12.46 11.72 -11.25
CA ALA A 85 -12.28 13.16 -11.12
C ALA A 85 -11.67 13.53 -9.76
N TRP A 86 -12.18 12.92 -8.68
CA TRP A 86 -11.64 13.10 -7.33
C TRP A 86 -10.17 12.65 -7.25
N ALA A 87 -9.84 11.45 -7.76
CA ALA A 87 -8.47 10.94 -7.78
C ALA A 87 -7.52 11.85 -8.57
N ASN A 88 -7.97 12.40 -9.70
CA ASN A 88 -7.19 13.33 -10.51
C ASN A 88 -6.93 14.66 -9.76
N ILE A 89 -7.89 15.16 -9.00
CA ILE A 89 -7.70 16.36 -8.15
C ILE A 89 -6.66 16.07 -7.07
N ARG A 90 -6.78 14.95 -6.35
CA ARG A 90 -5.80 14.56 -5.33
C ARG A 90 -4.41 14.36 -5.90
N ASN A 91 -4.29 13.77 -7.09
CA ASN A 91 -3.02 13.60 -7.78
C ASN A 91 -2.31 14.93 -8.11
N ARG A 92 -3.06 16.02 -8.34
CA ARG A 92 -2.47 17.36 -8.54
C ARG A 92 -1.90 17.96 -7.26
N LEU A 93 -2.35 17.47 -6.10
CA LEU A 93 -1.92 17.91 -4.77
C LEU A 93 -0.90 16.94 -4.14
N ALA A 94 -0.83 15.71 -4.63
CA ALA A 94 0.04 14.67 -4.10
C ALA A 94 1.50 14.87 -4.53
N GLU A 95 2.34 15.22 -3.56
CA GLU A 95 3.80 15.32 -3.74
C GLU A 95 4.48 13.96 -3.89
N ALA A 96 3.90 12.91 -3.29
CA ALA A 96 4.39 11.54 -3.35
C ALA A 96 3.24 10.56 -3.57
N GLY A 97 3.52 9.47 -4.29
CA GLY A 97 2.53 8.46 -4.64
C GLY A 97 1.49 8.94 -5.65
N ARG A 98 0.56 8.05 -5.99
CA ARG A 98 -0.50 8.30 -6.97
C ARG A 98 -1.79 7.61 -6.59
N TYR A 99 -2.91 8.26 -6.90
CA TYR A 99 -4.25 7.72 -6.82
C TYR A 99 -4.68 7.11 -8.15
N TYR A 100 -5.32 5.95 -8.06
CA TYR A 100 -5.85 5.17 -9.18
C TYR A 100 -7.30 4.82 -8.88
N CYS A 101 -8.17 4.83 -9.89
CA CYS A 101 -9.52 4.26 -9.80
C CYS A 101 -9.49 2.91 -10.51
N VAL A 102 -9.48 1.83 -9.72
CA VAL A 102 -9.39 0.45 -10.17
C VAL A 102 -10.82 -0.05 -10.40
N VAL A 103 -11.22 -0.15 -11.66
CA VAL A 103 -12.59 -0.53 -12.04
C VAL A 103 -12.77 -2.05 -11.93
N LYS A 104 -13.77 -2.47 -11.17
CA LYS A 104 -14.22 -3.86 -11.15
C LYS A 104 -15.15 -4.10 -12.33
N ALA A 105 -14.65 -4.82 -13.34
CA ALA A 105 -15.37 -5.07 -14.59
C ALA A 105 -16.74 -5.75 -14.39
N ASP A 106 -16.92 -6.48 -13.29
CA ASP A 106 -18.12 -7.24 -12.95
C ASP A 106 -19.12 -6.49 -12.06
N GLN A 107 -18.72 -5.38 -11.42
CA GLN A 107 -19.51 -4.74 -10.35
C GLN A 107 -19.98 -3.32 -10.65
N GLY A 108 -19.57 -2.75 -11.79
CA GLY A 108 -19.98 -1.38 -12.16
C GLY A 108 -19.53 -0.32 -11.14
N ALA A 109 -18.45 -0.60 -10.42
CA ALA A 109 -17.90 0.25 -9.37
C ALA A 109 -16.36 0.24 -9.43
N CYS A 110 -15.71 1.21 -8.78
CA CYS A 110 -14.25 1.23 -8.64
C CYS A 110 -13.76 1.32 -7.20
N HIS A 111 -12.52 0.91 -6.99
CA HIS A 111 -11.74 1.25 -5.80
C HIS A 111 -10.84 2.43 -6.10
N VAL A 112 -10.88 3.46 -5.25
CA VAL A 112 -9.91 4.54 -5.29
C VAL A 112 -8.73 4.17 -4.40
N VAL A 113 -7.62 3.80 -5.02
CA VAL A 113 -6.41 3.30 -4.37
C VAL A 113 -5.31 4.35 -4.45
N PHE A 114 -4.69 4.69 -3.32
CA PHE A 114 -3.43 5.40 -3.29
C PHE A 114 -2.28 4.40 -3.20
N ALA A 115 -1.29 4.50 -4.08
CA ALA A 115 -0.08 3.70 -4.02
C ALA A 115 1.17 4.59 -3.99
N LEU A 116 2.13 4.18 -3.16
CA LEU A 116 3.45 4.77 -3.04
C LEU A 116 4.49 3.69 -3.33
N ASP A 117 5.26 3.90 -4.40
CA ASP A 117 6.33 3.00 -4.81
C ASP A 117 7.68 3.61 -4.47
N VAL A 118 8.48 2.86 -3.73
CA VAL A 118 9.87 3.21 -3.44
C VAL A 118 10.76 2.24 -4.20
N ARG A 119 11.43 2.77 -5.23
CA ARG A 119 12.49 2.08 -5.97
C ARG A 119 13.80 2.73 -5.58
N SER A 120 14.64 2.06 -4.81
CA SER A 120 15.98 2.57 -4.51
C SER A 120 16.96 1.44 -4.22
N PRO A 121 18.18 1.49 -4.77
CA PRO A 121 19.30 0.67 -4.30
C PRO A 121 19.55 0.85 -2.79
N LEU A 122 19.11 1.95 -2.19
CA LEU A 122 19.22 2.22 -0.76
C LEU A 122 18.34 1.32 0.13
N LEU A 123 17.39 0.57 -0.46
CA LEU A 123 16.59 -0.41 0.28
C LEU A 123 17.31 -1.76 0.46
N ASP A 124 18.47 -1.96 -0.19
CA ASP A 124 19.16 -3.25 -0.18
C ASP A 124 19.65 -3.64 1.23
N ASP A 125 19.98 -2.65 2.06
CA ASP A 125 20.27 -2.86 3.49
C ASP A 125 19.77 -1.74 4.41
N VAL A 126 18.47 -1.80 4.76
CA VAL A 126 17.87 -0.89 5.75
C VAL A 126 18.38 -1.08 7.19
N THR A 127 19.17 -2.14 7.46
CA THR A 127 19.73 -2.43 8.78
C THR A 127 21.13 -1.86 8.98
N ALA A 128 21.75 -1.36 7.90
CA ALA A 128 23.06 -0.74 7.98
C ALA A 128 23.04 0.53 8.86
N PRO A 129 24.14 0.83 9.60
CA PRO A 129 24.19 1.99 10.49
C PRO A 129 23.92 3.34 9.80
N ASP A 130 24.34 3.48 8.54
CA ASP A 130 24.19 4.67 7.70
C ASP A 130 22.83 4.76 6.98
N ALA A 131 21.99 3.73 7.04
CA ALA A 131 20.64 3.72 6.45
C ALA A 131 19.60 4.56 7.23
N GLN A 132 20.02 5.49 8.09
CA GLN A 132 19.12 6.30 8.93
C GLN A 132 18.12 7.12 8.10
N ALA A 133 18.60 7.81 7.06
CA ALA A 133 17.73 8.61 6.19
C ALA A 133 16.67 7.76 5.47
N VAL A 134 17.02 6.54 5.08
CA VAL A 134 16.09 5.58 4.45
C VAL A 134 15.03 5.12 5.45
N ARG A 135 15.43 4.81 6.68
CA ARG A 135 14.52 4.41 7.76
C ARG A 135 13.52 5.53 8.10
N GLU A 136 13.98 6.78 8.16
CA GLU A 136 13.12 7.95 8.36
C GLU A 136 12.15 8.16 7.19
N LEU A 137 12.63 8.03 5.95
CA LEU A 137 11.79 8.11 4.76
C LEU A 137 10.70 7.04 4.77
N LEU A 138 11.05 5.79 5.09
CA LEU A 138 10.12 4.67 5.17
C LEU A 138 9.08 4.89 6.29
N HIS A 139 9.51 5.37 7.46
CA HIS A 139 8.59 5.69 8.56
C HIS A 139 7.63 6.81 8.18
N PHE A 140 8.13 7.92 7.62
CA PHE A 140 7.29 9.01 7.13
C PHE A 140 6.30 8.54 6.07
N SER A 141 6.77 7.73 5.12
CA SER A 141 5.93 7.16 4.05
C SER A 141 4.78 6.32 4.61
N LEU A 142 5.05 5.49 5.63
CA LEU A 142 4.02 4.70 6.31
C LEU A 142 2.99 5.62 6.99
N ALA A 143 3.45 6.66 7.68
CA ALA A 143 2.57 7.61 8.34
C ALA A 143 1.67 8.35 7.34
N VAL A 144 2.21 8.77 6.18
CA VAL A 144 1.43 9.38 5.10
C VAL A 144 0.40 8.40 4.56
N CYS A 145 0.78 7.16 4.28
CA CYS A 145 -0.14 6.16 3.72
C CYS A 145 -1.30 5.84 4.68
N VAL A 146 -1.01 5.70 5.98
CA VAL A 146 -2.03 5.49 7.02
C VAL A 146 -2.91 6.74 7.20
N HIS A 147 -2.31 7.93 7.20
CA HIS A 147 -3.07 9.19 7.28
C HIS A 147 -4.05 9.30 6.11
N ASN A 148 -3.58 9.05 4.89
CA ASN A 148 -4.39 9.07 3.68
C ASN A 148 -5.52 8.05 3.76
N ALA A 149 -5.24 6.82 4.17
CA ALA A 149 -6.27 5.77 4.33
C ALA A 149 -7.44 6.20 5.23
N VAL A 150 -7.20 7.06 6.22
CA VAL A 150 -8.23 7.56 7.14
C VAL A 150 -8.85 8.87 6.66
N ALA A 151 -8.03 9.82 6.24
CA ALA A 151 -8.47 11.17 5.88
C ALA A 151 -9.15 11.20 4.51
N ASP A 152 -8.56 10.55 3.51
CA ASP A 152 -9.08 10.53 2.15
C ASP A 152 -10.39 9.78 2.04
N PHE A 153 -10.59 8.74 2.85
CA PHE A 153 -11.90 8.09 2.93
C PHE A 153 -12.98 9.05 3.40
N ARG A 154 -12.73 9.81 4.46
CA ARG A 154 -13.71 10.78 4.96
C ARG A 154 -14.00 11.88 3.95
N ASP A 155 -12.97 12.34 3.25
CA ASP A 155 -13.10 13.34 2.19
C ASP A 155 -13.94 12.79 1.02
N LEU A 156 -13.53 11.67 0.43
CA LEU A 156 -14.24 11.04 -0.68
C LEU A 156 -15.69 10.70 -0.33
N ALA A 157 -15.93 10.12 0.84
CA ALA A 157 -17.26 9.73 1.32
C ALA A 157 -18.19 10.93 1.57
N SER A 158 -17.65 12.16 1.66
CA SER A 158 -18.46 13.37 1.75
C SER A 158 -19.07 13.79 0.40
N TYR A 159 -18.53 13.28 -0.72
CA TYR A 159 -18.96 13.59 -2.08
C TYR A 159 -19.62 12.41 -2.78
N LEU A 160 -19.10 11.19 -2.57
CA LEU A 160 -19.50 9.99 -3.28
C LEU A 160 -19.84 8.86 -2.31
N PRO A 161 -20.85 8.03 -2.61
CA PRO A 161 -21.10 6.83 -1.81
C PRO A 161 -19.92 5.87 -1.96
N ALA A 162 -19.17 5.71 -0.88
CA ALA A 162 -17.99 4.84 -0.80
C ALA A 162 -18.07 3.96 0.44
N ARG A 163 -17.66 2.70 0.31
CA ARG A 163 -17.51 1.78 1.42
C ARG A 163 -16.09 1.85 1.97
N PRO A 164 -15.87 1.87 3.30
CA PRO A 164 -14.54 1.65 3.86
C PRO A 164 -14.14 0.18 3.73
N LEU A 165 -12.85 -0.09 3.53
CA LEU A 165 -12.32 -1.44 3.68
C LEU A 165 -12.24 -1.84 5.16
N ALA A 166 -12.53 -3.10 5.44
CA ALA A 166 -12.46 -3.70 6.76
C ALA A 166 -11.17 -4.52 6.92
N PRO A 167 -10.73 -4.85 8.15
CA PRO A 167 -9.52 -5.62 8.37
C PRO A 167 -9.77 -7.13 8.15
N THR A 168 -10.07 -7.49 6.90
CA THR A 168 -10.40 -8.85 6.45
C THR A 168 -9.47 -9.29 5.33
N GLU A 169 -9.32 -10.61 5.15
CA GLU A 169 -8.53 -11.19 4.07
C GLU A 169 -9.03 -10.75 2.68
N ILE A 170 -10.35 -10.69 2.49
CA ILE A 170 -10.96 -10.32 1.20
C ILE A 170 -10.65 -8.87 0.85
N ASP A 171 -10.74 -7.95 1.81
CA ASP A 171 -10.46 -6.54 1.57
C ASP A 171 -8.96 -6.28 1.38
N ALA A 172 -8.09 -6.99 2.11
CA ALA A 172 -6.64 -6.95 1.89
C ALA A 172 -6.26 -7.51 0.50
N TRP A 173 -6.90 -8.60 0.07
CA TRP A 173 -6.72 -9.17 -1.26
C TRP A 173 -7.19 -8.20 -2.34
N THR A 174 -8.33 -7.55 -2.15
CA THR A 174 -8.87 -6.56 -3.09
C THR A 174 -7.88 -5.41 -3.31
N LEU A 175 -7.27 -4.93 -2.23
CA LEU A 175 -6.21 -3.92 -2.29
C LEU A 175 -4.95 -4.44 -2.99
N PHE A 176 -4.54 -5.67 -2.70
CA PHE A 176 -3.40 -6.29 -3.39
C PHE A 176 -3.64 -6.40 -4.89
N ALA A 177 -4.74 -7.03 -5.31
CA ALA A 177 -5.12 -7.24 -6.70
C ALA A 177 -5.26 -5.91 -7.45
N GLY A 178 -5.85 -4.89 -6.83
CA GLY A 178 -6.00 -3.56 -7.44
C GLY A 178 -4.70 -2.76 -7.57
N THR A 179 -3.58 -3.29 -7.10
CA THR A 179 -2.25 -2.70 -7.33
C THR A 179 -1.38 -3.54 -8.25
N GLN A 180 -1.86 -4.70 -8.70
CA GLN A 180 -1.20 -5.51 -9.72
C GLN A 180 -1.61 -5.02 -11.12
N ASP A 181 -1.11 -3.85 -11.52
CA ASP A 181 -1.11 -3.40 -12.92
C ASP A 181 0.15 -3.89 -13.63
#